data_AF-A0A1V4ZLH1-F1
#
_entry.id   AF-A0A1V4ZLH1-F1
#
_cell.length_a   1.000
_cell.length_b   1.000
_cell.length_c   1.000
_cell.angle_alpha   90.00
_cell.angle_beta   90.00
_cell.angle_gamma   90.00
#
_symmetry.space_group_name_H-M   'P 1'
#
loop_
_entity.id
_entity.type
_entity.pdbx_description
1 polymer ?
#
loop_
_entity_poly.entity_id
_entity_poly.type
_entity_poly.pdbx_seq_one_letter_code
_entity_poly.pdbx_strand_id
1 'polypeptide(L)'
;MSEKNPIIAALLSIIPGWGQWYNEKNYIKSLIFLVITFSLNFFGITILAIIAWIAGIIEAYMTATKINRNESPFVEVSTIQLIVYFVVAIIVAVILSSLYYILFGAAMFTK
;
A
#
# COMPACT_ATOMS: atom_id res chain seq x y z
N MET A 1 -15.56 13.91 18.78
CA MET A 1 -14.20 13.42 18.46
C MET A 1 -14.28 12.71 17.13
N SER A 2 -13.29 12.91 16.25
CA SER A 2 -13.27 12.21 14.96
C SER A 2 -12.65 10.83 15.16
N GLU A 3 -13.31 9.79 14.66
CA GLU A 3 -12.89 8.40 14.81
C GLU A 3 -12.47 7.81 13.47
N LYS A 4 -11.50 6.90 13.48
CA LYS A 4 -11.14 6.10 12.31
C LYS A 4 -11.96 4.82 12.32
N ASN A 5 -12.41 4.36 11.16
CA ASN A 5 -12.94 3.01 11.01
C ASN A 5 -11.80 2.00 10.73
N PRO A 6 -11.49 1.05 11.64
CA PRO A 6 -10.40 0.08 11.43
C PRO A 6 -10.64 -0.89 10.30
N ILE A 7 -11.91 -1.23 10.03
CA ILE A 7 -12.29 -2.11 8.92
C ILE A 7 -12.02 -1.40 7.59
N ILE A 8 -12.37 -0.11 7.48
CA ILE A 8 -12.05 0.69 6.29
C ILE A 8 -10.54 0.77 6.10
N ALA A 9 -9.76 0.99 7.15
CA ALA A 9 -8.29 1.01 7.06
C ALA A 9 -7.73 -0.31 6.49
N ALA A 10 -8.25 -1.45 6.96
CA ALA A 10 -7.86 -2.77 6.46
C ALA A 10 -8.27 -2.99 5.00
N LEU A 11 -9.49 -2.59 4.63
CA LEU A 11 -10.00 -2.71 3.26
C LEU A 11 -9.21 -1.83 2.28
N LEU A 12 -8.84 -0.61 2.68
CA LEU A 12 -7.98 0.25 1.87
C LEU A 12 -6.63 -0.43 1.62
N SER A 13 -6.03 -1.08 2.62
CA SER A 13 -4.77 -1.81 2.50
C SER A 13 -4.78 -3.00 1.53
N ILE A 14 -5.92 -3.34 0.92
CA ILE A 14 -5.93 -4.21 -0.27
C ILE A 14 -4.98 -3.64 -1.34
N ILE A 15 -4.95 -2.31 -1.49
CA ILE A 15 -3.87 -1.64 -2.20
C ILE A 15 -2.73 -1.41 -1.20
N PRO A 16 -1.55 -2.03 -1.41
CA PRO A 16 -0.45 -1.96 -0.45
C PRO A 16 -0.09 -0.50 -0.13
N GLY A 17 -0.22 -0.08 1.13
CA GLY A 17 0.14 1.26 1.61
C GLY A 17 -1.03 2.24 1.74
N TRP A 18 -2.22 1.91 1.24
CA TRP A 18 -3.37 2.83 1.30
C TRP A 18 -3.92 2.99 2.72
N GLY A 19 -4.01 1.90 3.49
CA GLY A 19 -4.45 1.97 4.89
C GLY A 19 -3.45 2.71 5.78
N GLN A 20 -2.15 2.62 5.48
CA GLN A 20 -1.12 3.46 6.12
C GLN A 20 -1.37 4.95 5.80
N TRP A 21 -1.64 5.28 4.53
CA TRP A 21 -1.95 6.66 4.12
C TRP A 21 -3.22 7.20 4.79
N TYR A 22 -4.22 6.34 4.96
CA TYR A 22 -5.47 6.69 5.66
C TYR A 22 -5.25 7.03 7.14
N ASN A 23 -4.28 6.39 7.80
CA ASN A 23 -4.05 6.50 9.23
C ASN A 23 -2.93 7.49 9.60
N GLU A 24 -1.93 7.66 8.75
CA GLU A 24 -0.70 8.38 9.07
C GLU A 24 -0.53 9.64 8.22
N LYS A 25 0.14 10.65 8.79
CA LYS A 25 0.56 11.86 8.05
C LYS A 25 1.77 11.59 7.15
N ASN A 26 2.49 10.48 7.39
CA ASN A 26 3.70 10.14 6.67
C ASN A 26 3.38 9.36 5.38
N TYR A 27 3.11 10.13 4.33
CA TYR A 27 2.82 9.62 2.98
C TYR A 27 4.00 8.86 2.35
N ILE A 28 5.23 9.19 2.75
CA ILE A 28 6.44 8.55 2.23
C ILE A 28 6.49 7.07 2.64
N LYS A 29 6.15 6.76 3.90
CA LYS A 29 6.10 5.37 4.39
C LYS A 29 5.14 4.51 3.55
N SER A 30 3.98 5.07 3.21
CA SER A 30 2.94 4.42 2.41
C SER A 30 3.39 4.15 0.97
N LEU A 31 4.13 5.09 0.37
CA LEU A 31 4.72 4.91 -0.97
C LEU A 31 5.87 3.91 -0.97
N ILE A 32 6.73 3.96 0.06
CA ILE A 32 7.83 2.99 0.22
C ILE A 32 7.24 1.58 0.32
N PHE A 33 6.22 1.39 1.16
CA PHE A 33 5.57 0.10 1.32
C PHE A 33 4.99 -0.40 -0.01
N LEU A 34 4.26 0.45 -0.74
CA LEU A 34 3.77 0.14 -2.09
C LEU A 34 4.89 -0.34 -3.01
N VAL A 35 5.97 0.45 -3.14
CA VAL A 35 7.08 0.13 -4.04
C VAL A 35 7.77 -1.17 -3.62
N ILE A 36 8.00 -1.39 -2.33
CA ILE A 36 8.62 -2.62 -1.82
C ILE A 36 7.74 -3.83 -2.12
N THR A 37 6.44 -3.78 -1.80
CA THR A 37 5.53 -4.90 -2.03
C THR A 37 5.47 -5.30 -3.51
N PHE A 38 5.39 -4.32 -4.41
CA PHE A 38 5.42 -4.59 -5.85
C PHE A 38 6.79 -5.06 -6.34
N SER A 39 7.89 -4.50 -5.82
CA SER A 39 9.25 -4.91 -6.20
C SER A 39 9.57 -6.34 -5.75
N LEU A 40 9.14 -6.74 -4.56
CA LEU A 40 9.29 -8.11 -4.08
C LEU A 40 8.61 -9.12 -5.02
N ASN A 41 7.41 -8.78 -5.51
CA ASN A 41 6.72 -9.58 -6.52
C ASN A 41 7.48 -9.60 -7.85
N PHE A 42 7.97 -8.44 -8.31
CA PHE A 42 8.78 -8.30 -9.52
C PHE A 42 10.02 -9.21 -9.53
N PHE A 43 10.72 -9.34 -8.40
CA PHE A 43 11.90 -10.21 -8.27
C PHE A 43 11.55 -11.71 -8.06
N GLY A 44 10.28 -12.09 -8.18
CA GLY A 44 9.83 -13.48 -8.00
C GLY A 44 9.76 -13.91 -6.53
N ILE A 45 9.91 -13.00 -5.58
CA ILE A 45 9.84 -13.28 -4.13
C ILE A 45 8.40 -13.07 -3.63
N THR A 46 7.45 -13.67 -4.34
CA THR A 46 6.01 -13.46 -4.15
C THR A 46 5.53 -13.84 -2.75
N ILE A 47 6.12 -14.87 -2.13
CA ILE A 47 5.78 -15.27 -0.75
C ILE A 47 6.09 -14.15 0.24
N LEU A 48 7.26 -13.52 0.15
CA LEU A 48 7.60 -12.38 1.03
C LEU A 48 6.72 -11.16 0.72
N ALA A 49 6.38 -10.94 -0.55
CA ALA A 49 5.46 -9.88 -0.94
C ALA A 49 4.07 -10.06 -0.30
N ILE A 50 3.53 -11.29 -0.31
CA ILE A 50 2.25 -11.63 0.31
C ILE A 50 2.32 -11.46 1.83
N ILE A 51 3.39 -11.94 2.48
CA ILE A 51 3.57 -11.78 3.93
C ILE A 51 3.62 -10.30 4.31
N ALA A 52 4.42 -9.51 3.60
CA ALA A 52 4.51 -8.06 3.81
C ALA A 52 3.15 -7.39 3.62
N TRP A 53 2.41 -7.76 2.56
CA TRP A 53 1.08 -7.24 2.27
C TRP A 53 0.07 -7.53 3.40
N ILE A 54 -0.01 -8.77 3.87
CA ILE A 54 -0.88 -9.15 4.99
C ILE A 54 -0.48 -8.39 6.25
N ALA A 55 0.82 -8.28 6.54
CA ALA A 55 1.31 -7.49 7.67
C ALA A 55 0.87 -6.02 7.58
N GLY A 56 0.88 -5.43 6.38
CA GLY A 56 0.39 -4.07 6.13
C GLY A 56 -1.12 -3.91 6.33
N ILE A 57 -1.93 -4.93 6.06
CA ILE A 57 -3.38 -4.92 6.36
C ILE A 57 -3.59 -4.92 7.88
N ILE A 58 -2.91 -5.82 8.60
CA ILE A 58 -2.99 -5.94 10.06
C ILE A 58 -2.51 -4.64 10.73
N GLU A 59 -1.39 -4.09 10.28
CA GLU A 59 -0.85 -2.83 10.78
C GLU A 59 -1.86 -1.69 10.61
N ALA A 60 -2.49 -1.55 9.44
CA ALA A 60 -3.48 -0.50 9.20
C ALA A 60 -4.71 -0.64 10.13
N TYR A 61 -5.20 -1.86 10.34
CA TYR A 61 -6.28 -2.12 11.30
C TYR A 61 -5.88 -1.73 12.73
N MET A 62 -4.71 -2.18 13.17
CA MET A 62 -4.21 -1.90 14.50
C MET A 62 -3.97 -0.41 14.72
N THR A 63 -3.40 0.30 13.75
CA THR A 63 -3.14 1.74 13.84
C THR A 63 -4.44 2.54 13.93
N ALA A 64 -5.46 2.21 13.13
CA ALA A 64 -6.77 2.83 13.26
C ALA A 64 -7.39 2.60 14.66
N THR A 65 -7.23 1.39 15.20
CA THR A 65 -7.70 1.04 16.55
C THR A 65 -6.96 1.85 17.62
N LYS A 66 -5.63 2.01 17.48
CA LYS A 66 -4.80 2.82 18.38
C LYS A 66 -5.20 4.30 18.35
N ILE A 67 -5.52 4.85 17.18
CA ILE A 67 -6.01 6.23 17.04
C ILE A 67 -7.29 6.43 17.83
N ASN A 68 -8.26 5.50 17.72
CA ASN A 68 -9.52 5.58 18.47
C ASN A 68 -9.33 5.45 19.98
N ARG A 69 -8.27 4.78 20.43
CA ARG A 69 -7.89 4.66 21.84
C ARG A 69 -7.07 5.84 22.36
N ASN A 70 -6.82 6.85 21.54
CA ASN A 70 -5.90 7.97 21.82
C ASN A 70 -4.45 7.55 22.10
N GLU A 71 -4.05 6.36 21.62
CA GLU A 71 -2.67 5.85 21.69
C GLU A 71 -1.81 6.38 20.52
N SER A 72 -2.43 6.95 19.50
CA SER A 72 -1.79 7.51 18.30
C SER A 72 -2.50 8.78 17.85
N PRO A 73 -1.82 9.80 17.32
CA PRO A 73 -2.44 11.04 16.89
C PRO A 73 -3.46 10.81 15.78
N PHE A 74 -4.63 11.46 15.90
CA PHE A 74 -5.60 11.48 14.83
C PHE A 74 -5.08 12.33 13.66
N VAL A 75 -5.14 11.77 12.46
CA VAL A 75 -4.78 12.46 11.22
C VAL A 75 -6.02 12.59 10.35
N GLU A 76 -6.41 13.84 10.06
CA GLU A 76 -7.44 14.10 9.06
C GLU A 76 -6.93 13.70 7.68
N VAL A 77 -7.71 12.89 6.98
CA VAL A 77 -7.45 12.50 5.60
C VAL A 77 -8.55 13.08 4.75
N SER A 78 -8.15 13.82 3.72
CA SER A 78 -9.09 14.34 2.74
C SER A 78 -9.38 13.29 1.66
N THR A 79 -10.59 13.33 1.09
CA THR A 79 -10.94 12.46 -0.05
C THR A 79 -9.98 12.66 -1.23
N ILE A 80 -9.50 13.88 -1.45
CA ILE A 80 -8.52 14.19 -2.49
C ILE A 80 -7.21 13.42 -2.25
N GLN A 81 -6.73 13.35 -1.01
CA GLN A 81 -5.51 12.61 -0.69
C GLN A 81 -5.66 11.10 -0.97
N LEU A 82 -6.83 10.53 -0.69
CA LEU A 82 -7.12 9.12 -1.02
C LEU A 82 -7.12 8.89 -2.54
N ILE A 83 -7.72 9.81 -3.30
CA ILE A 83 -7.73 9.74 -4.78
C ILE A 83 -6.32 9.87 -5.34
N VAL A 84 -5.53 10.83 -4.85
CA VAL A 84 -4.13 11.04 -5.28
C VAL A 84 -3.32 9.77 -5.04
N TYR A 85 -3.48 9.15 -3.87
CA TYR A 85 -2.79 7.89 -3.57
C TYR A 85 -3.16 6.79 -4.56
N PHE A 86 -4.46 6.61 -4.83
CA PHE A 86 -4.93 5.61 -5.79
C PHE A 86 -4.34 5.82 -7.19
N VAL A 87 -4.30 7.05 -7.67
CA VAL A 87 -3.68 7.40 -8.96
C VAL A 87 -2.19 7.09 -8.96
N VAL A 88 -1.45 7.46 -7.90
CA VAL A 88 -0.03 7.14 -7.77
C VAL A 88 0.20 5.63 -7.74
N ALA A 89 -0.64 4.88 -7.01
CA ALA A 89 -0.54 3.43 -6.94
C ALA A 89 -0.72 2.76 -8.31
N ILE A 90 -1.68 3.23 -9.12
CA ILE A 90 -1.86 2.76 -10.49
C ILE A 90 -0.63 3.07 -11.34
N ILE A 91 -0.12 4.30 -11.29
CA ILE A 91 1.05 4.71 -12.08
C ILE A 91 2.25 3.82 -11.73
N VAL A 92 2.53 3.61 -10.44
CA VAL A 92 3.61 2.74 -9.97
C VAL A 92 3.41 1.30 -10.45
N ALA A 93 2.20 0.75 -10.34
CA ALA A 93 1.90 -0.61 -10.81
C ALA A 93 2.08 -0.75 -12.33
N VAL A 94 1.65 0.23 -13.12
CA VAL A 94 1.83 0.24 -14.59
C VAL A 94 3.30 0.33 -14.96
N ILE A 95 4.08 1.20 -14.30
CA ILE A 95 5.52 1.33 -14.56
C ILE A 95 6.23 0.02 -14.23
N LEU A 96 6.02 -0.55 -13.04
CA LEU A 96 6.70 -1.77 -12.60
C LEU A 96 6.32 -2.99 -13.45
N SER A 97 5.03 -3.11 -13.83
CA SER A 97 4.60 -4.17 -14.75
C SER A 97 5.18 -4.00 -16.16
N SER A 98 5.21 -2.78 -16.70
CA SER A 98 5.84 -2.51 -18.00
C SER A 98 7.33 -2.86 -17.99
N LEU A 99 8.05 -2.47 -16.93
CA LEU A 99 9.45 -2.84 -16.74
C LEU A 99 9.63 -4.36 -16.65
N TYR A 100 8.71 -5.07 -15.98
CA TYR A 100 8.76 -6.51 -15.88
C TYR A 100 8.64 -7.17 -17.26
N TYR A 101 7.68 -6.72 -18.07
CA TYR A 101 7.51 -7.20 -19.44
C TYR A 101 8.72 -6.88 -20.34
N ILE A 102 9.32 -5.70 -20.21
CA ILE A 102 10.51 -5.35 -21.01
C ILE A 102 11.69 -6.25 -20.64
N LEU A 103 11.92 -6.48 -19.34
CA LEU A 103 13.11 -7.19 -18.85
C LEU A 103 12.98 -8.72 -18.96
N PHE A 104 11.80 -9.26 -18.65
CA PHE A 104 11.56 -10.71 -18.60
C PHE A 104 10.63 -11.21 -19.69
N GLY A 105 9.75 -10.36 -20.23
CA GLY A 105 8.85 -10.74 -21.33
C GLY A 105 9.58 -11.00 -22.64
N ALA A 106 10.70 -10.31 -22.91
CA ALA A 106 11.55 -10.60 -24.08
C ALA A 106 12.06 -12.05 -24.09
N ALA A 107 12.30 -12.66 -22.92
CA ALA A 107 12.72 -14.06 -22.80
C ALA A 107 11.61 -15.07 -23.14
N MET A 108 10.34 -14.66 -23.19
CA MET A 108 9.21 -15.52 -23.59
C MET A 108 8.95 -15.53 -25.11
N PHE A 109 9.41 -14.52 -25.87
CA PHE A 109 9.23 -14.43 -27.32
C PHE A 109 10.42 -14.96 -28.14
N THR A 110 11.49 -15.43 -27.48
CA THR A 110 12.68 -16.03 -28.13
C THR A 110 12.64 -17.57 -28.18
N LYS A 111 11.46 -18.19 -28.05
CA LYS A 111 11.26 -19.63 -28.28
C LYS A 111 10.55 -19.90 -29.59
#